data_AF-A0A942FZP7-F1
#
_entry.id   AF-A0A942FZP7-F1
#
_cell.length_a   1.000
_cell.length_b   1.000
_cell.length_c   1.000
_cell.angle_alpha   90.00
_cell.angle_beta   90.00
_cell.angle_gamma   90.00
#
_symmetry.space_group_name_H-M   'P 1'
#
loop_
_entity.id
_entity.type
_entity.pdbx_description
1 polymer ?
#
loop_
_entity_poly.entity_id
_entity_poly.type
_entity_poly.pdbx_seq_one_letter_code
_entity_poly.pdbx_strand_id
1 'polypeptide(L)'
;MNRSWFFSSIGNQVSATPERIVIATRESRLALWQAEHVRGILRGLYPSCRVELLGMTTRGDQILDRPLAQVGGKGLFVKELETALLDGSADIAVHSMKDVPMTLAPEFALVAIGPRELPYDAFVSNRFAHIGELPPGAAVGTSSLRRAAQLRALHPDLAVSSLRGNLDTRLRKLDAGQYDAIILAAAGLTRLGLGER
;
A
#
# COMPACT_ATOMS: atom_id res chain seq x y z
N MET A 1 -25.22 -19.26 19.78
CA MET A 1 -25.86 -19.52 18.47
C MET A 1 -24.78 -19.99 17.49
N ASN A 2 -24.82 -21.27 17.15
CA ASN A 2 -23.92 -21.94 16.21
C ASN A 2 -24.08 -21.37 14.80
N ARG A 3 -22.96 -21.09 14.10
CA ARG A 3 -22.93 -21.04 12.64
C ARG A 3 -21.87 -22.02 12.14
N SER A 4 -22.39 -23.17 11.75
CA SER A 4 -21.73 -24.23 11.00
C SER A 4 -21.29 -23.70 9.64
N TRP A 5 -19.99 -23.77 9.35
CA TRP A 5 -19.45 -23.64 8.00
C TRP A 5 -19.47 -25.04 7.37
N PHE A 6 -20.29 -25.23 6.33
CA PHE A 6 -20.31 -26.46 5.56
C PHE A 6 -19.00 -26.62 4.79
N PHE A 7 -18.12 -27.51 5.26
CA PHE A 7 -17.04 -28.06 4.43
C PHE A 7 -17.60 -29.30 3.72
N SER A 8 -17.70 -29.21 2.38
CA SER A 8 -17.85 -30.39 1.53
C SER A 8 -16.61 -31.26 1.67
N SER A 9 -16.80 -32.56 1.91
CA SER A 9 -15.75 -33.53 2.16
C SER A 9 -14.84 -33.71 0.93
N ILE A 10 -13.66 -33.10 0.97
CA ILE A 10 -12.50 -33.52 0.20
C ILE A 10 -11.57 -34.22 1.19
N GLY A 11 -11.08 -35.39 0.80
CA GLY A 11 -10.36 -36.33 1.65
C GLY A 11 -9.28 -35.68 2.51
N ASN A 12 -9.15 -36.23 3.71
CA ASN A 12 -8.18 -35.92 4.75
C ASN A 12 -6.73 -35.94 4.21
N GLN A 13 -6.27 -34.82 3.69
CA GLN A 13 -4.85 -34.48 3.59
C GLN A 13 -4.63 -33.38 4.61
N VAL A 14 -4.22 -33.77 5.82
CA VAL A 14 -3.64 -32.82 6.77
C VAL A 14 -2.41 -32.25 6.07
N SER A 15 -2.56 -31.09 5.43
CA SER A 15 -1.44 -30.36 4.86
C SER A 15 -0.47 -30.13 6.00
N ALA A 16 0.69 -30.78 5.94
CA ALA A 16 1.76 -30.58 6.90
C ALA A 16 2.03 -29.07 7.00
N THR A 17 2.16 -28.57 8.23
CA THR A 17 2.55 -27.17 8.45
C THR A 17 3.80 -26.86 7.62
N PRO A 18 3.79 -25.82 6.77
CA PRO A 18 4.91 -25.55 5.88
C PRO A 18 6.17 -25.30 6.71
N GLU A 19 7.30 -25.87 6.28
CA GLU A 19 8.60 -25.65 6.94
C GLU A 19 9.11 -24.22 6.75
N ARG A 20 8.73 -23.58 5.65
CA ARG A 20 9.15 -22.23 5.26
C ARG A 20 8.06 -21.53 4.46
N ILE A 21 7.94 -20.21 4.65
CA ILE A 21 7.17 -19.30 3.81
C ILE A 21 8.02 -18.05 3.56
N VAL A 22 8.19 -17.69 2.30
CA VAL A 22 8.87 -16.47 1.85
C VAL A 22 7.85 -15.45 1.37
N ILE A 23 7.90 -14.27 1.97
CA ILE A 23 7.02 -13.15 1.64
C ILE A 23 7.76 -12.17 0.74
N ALA A 24 7.37 -12.07 -0.52
CA ALA A 24 7.79 -11.00 -1.42
C ALA A 24 7.17 -9.67 -0.99
N THR A 25 7.99 -8.63 -0.88
CA THR A 25 7.54 -7.29 -0.52
C THR A 25 8.42 -6.20 -1.15
N ARG A 26 7.87 -5.00 -1.29
CA ARG A 26 8.64 -3.82 -1.69
C ARG A 26 9.49 -3.31 -0.53
N GLU A 27 10.60 -2.66 -0.84
CA GLU A 27 11.54 -2.14 0.16
C GLU A 27 11.13 -0.81 0.81
N SER A 28 10.04 -0.20 0.37
CA SER A 28 9.52 0.99 1.05
C SER A 28 9.14 0.67 2.50
N ARG A 29 9.41 1.60 3.43
CA ARG A 29 9.14 1.41 4.88
C ARG A 29 7.72 0.93 5.17
N LEU A 30 6.72 1.46 4.46
CA LEU A 30 5.33 1.03 4.60
C LEU A 30 5.10 -0.41 4.11
N ALA A 31 5.72 -0.81 3.01
CA ALA A 31 5.57 -2.18 2.47
C ALA A 31 6.28 -3.21 3.36
N LEU A 32 7.46 -2.88 3.87
CA LEU A 32 8.15 -3.70 4.88
C LEU A 32 7.30 -3.83 6.14
N TRP A 33 6.71 -2.73 6.64
CA TRP A 33 5.78 -2.80 7.77
C TRP A 33 4.61 -3.76 7.50
N GLN A 34 4.02 -3.71 6.31
CA GLN A 34 2.91 -4.60 5.93
C GLN A 34 3.32 -6.06 5.89
N ALA A 35 4.49 -6.36 5.31
CA ALA A 35 5.03 -7.71 5.26
C ALA A 35 5.40 -8.23 6.66
N GLU A 36 5.98 -7.38 7.51
CA GLU A 36 6.27 -7.68 8.90
C GLU A 36 5.01 -8.00 9.71
N HIS A 37 3.94 -7.23 9.51
CA HIS A 37 2.65 -7.47 10.13
C HIS A 37 2.10 -8.87 9.75
N VAL A 38 2.12 -9.21 8.46
CA VAL A 38 1.69 -10.53 7.96
C VAL A 38 2.62 -11.64 8.48
N ARG A 39 3.93 -11.40 8.52
CA ARG A 39 4.92 -12.32 9.09
C ARG A 39 4.62 -12.64 10.55
N GLY A 40 4.27 -11.63 11.36
CA GLY A 40 3.89 -11.80 12.76
C GLY A 40 2.67 -12.71 12.92
N ILE A 41 1.63 -12.49 12.09
CA ILE A 41 0.42 -13.34 12.08
C ILE A 41 0.78 -14.79 11.72
N LEU A 42 1.56 -14.99 10.65
CA LEU A 42 1.95 -16.32 10.20
C LEU A 42 2.81 -17.06 11.25
N ARG A 43 3.72 -16.37 11.94
CA ARG A 43 4.51 -16.95 13.04
C ARG A 43 3.64 -17.36 14.23
N GLY A 44 2.57 -16.62 14.51
CA GLY A 44 1.61 -16.98 15.55
C GLY A 44 0.78 -18.21 15.20
N LEU A 45 0.40 -18.36 13.92
CA LEU A 45 -0.39 -19.50 13.43
C LEU A 45 0.47 -20.75 13.20
N TYR A 46 1.72 -20.58 12.78
CA TYR A 46 2.65 -21.66 12.42
C TYR A 46 3.99 -21.49 13.16
N PRO A 47 4.07 -21.80 14.47
CA PRO A 47 5.27 -21.53 15.27
C PRO A 47 6.55 -22.21 14.78
N SER A 48 6.42 -23.38 14.13
CA SER A 48 7.55 -24.15 13.58
C SER A 48 7.93 -23.73 12.14
N CYS A 49 7.16 -22.85 11.50
CA CYS A 49 7.42 -22.39 10.14
C CYS A 49 8.43 -21.25 10.13
N ARG A 50 9.46 -21.36 9.29
CA ARG A 50 10.38 -20.25 9.01
C ARG A 50 9.72 -19.25 8.06
N VAL A 51 9.27 -18.12 8.60
CA VAL A 51 8.70 -17.03 7.79
C VAL A 51 9.76 -15.96 7.51
N GLU A 52 10.11 -15.81 6.23
CA GLU A 52 11.18 -14.96 5.71
C GLU A 52 10.60 -13.82 4.86
N LEU A 53 11.35 -12.72 4.71
CA LEU A 53 10.99 -11.59 3.85
C LEU A 53 11.99 -11.50 2.69
N LEU A 54 11.47 -11.42 1.47
CA LEU A 54 12.23 -11.08 0.27
C LEU A 54 11.90 -9.64 -0.14
N GLY A 55 12.79 -8.72 0.21
CA GLY A 55 12.70 -7.31 -0.20
C GLY A 55 13.07 -7.14 -1.67
N MET A 56 12.25 -6.41 -2.41
CA MET A 56 12.44 -6.16 -3.84
C MET A 56 12.28 -4.67 -4.19
N THR A 57 13.16 -4.16 -5.04
CA THR A 57 12.97 -2.86 -5.70
C THR A 57 12.11 -3.05 -6.96
N THR A 58 11.08 -2.22 -7.17
CA THR A 58 10.27 -2.25 -8.41
C THR A 58 10.63 -1.11 -9.35
N ARG A 59 10.32 -1.25 -10.65
CA ARG A 59 10.44 -0.13 -11.60
C ARG A 59 9.62 1.10 -11.18
N GLY A 60 8.48 0.90 -10.52
CA GLY A 60 7.68 1.99 -9.98
C GLY A 60 8.38 2.80 -8.87
N ASP A 61 9.35 2.20 -8.17
CA ASP A 61 10.21 2.88 -7.21
C ASP A 61 11.35 3.67 -7.89
N GLN A 62 11.74 3.27 -9.10
CA GLN A 62 12.82 3.90 -9.87
C GLN A 62 12.34 5.05 -10.78
N ILE A 63 11.10 5.01 -11.27
CA ILE A 63 10.57 6.03 -12.21
C ILE A 63 9.82 7.13 -11.43
N LEU A 64 10.52 8.21 -11.08
CA LEU A 64 9.95 9.37 -10.40
C LEU A 64 9.54 10.53 -11.34
N ASP A 65 10.00 10.51 -12.60
CA ASP A 65 10.07 11.71 -13.45
C ASP A 65 8.95 11.81 -14.50
N ARG A 66 7.99 10.87 -14.52
CA ARG A 66 6.88 10.87 -15.49
C ARG A 66 5.51 10.63 -14.81
N PRO A 67 4.41 11.26 -15.29
CA PRO A 67 3.06 11.03 -14.77
C PRO A 67 2.64 9.55 -14.88
N LEU A 68 1.99 9.01 -13.84
CA LEU A 68 1.55 7.60 -13.73
C LEU A 68 0.59 7.25 -14.86
N ALA A 69 -0.24 8.22 -15.26
CA ALA A 69 -1.15 8.12 -16.40
C ALA A 69 -0.41 7.99 -17.74
N GLN A 70 0.80 8.56 -17.86
CA GLN A 70 1.64 8.50 -19.07
C GLN A 70 2.61 7.29 -19.07
N VAL A 71 2.98 6.76 -17.90
CA VAL A 71 3.86 5.58 -17.79
C VAL A 71 3.12 4.27 -18.04
N GLY A 72 1.77 4.28 -18.13
CA GLY A 72 0.98 3.27 -18.82
C GLY A 72 1.40 1.81 -18.57
N GLY A 73 0.98 1.24 -17.45
CA GLY A 73 1.10 -0.20 -17.22
C GLY A 73 0.44 -0.61 -15.91
N LYS A 74 -0.72 -1.28 -15.99
CA LYS A 74 -1.29 -2.03 -14.86
C LYS A 74 -0.21 -3.02 -14.40
N GLY A 75 0.30 -2.88 -13.17
CA GLY A 75 1.34 -3.78 -12.62
C GLY A 75 2.72 -3.17 -12.32
N LEU A 76 2.92 -1.84 -12.42
CA LEU A 76 4.21 -1.17 -12.14
C LEU A 76 4.80 -1.41 -10.73
N PHE A 77 3.99 -1.88 -9.78
CA PHE A 77 4.41 -2.22 -8.42
C PHE A 77 4.26 -3.71 -8.10
N VAL A 78 3.83 -4.51 -9.08
CA VAL A 78 3.39 -5.89 -8.88
C VAL A 78 4.21 -6.87 -9.71
N LYS A 79 4.70 -6.46 -10.89
CA LYS A 79 5.42 -7.32 -11.82
C LYS A 79 6.65 -8.02 -11.22
N GLU A 80 7.46 -7.31 -10.45
CA GLU A 80 8.64 -7.90 -9.83
C GLU A 80 8.26 -8.91 -8.74
N LEU A 81 7.19 -8.63 -7.99
CA LEU A 81 6.66 -9.55 -6.98
C LEU A 81 6.05 -10.80 -7.63
N GLU A 82 5.28 -10.62 -8.71
CA GLU A 82 4.75 -11.70 -9.55
C GLU A 82 5.86 -12.57 -10.15
N THR A 83 6.99 -11.98 -10.55
CA THR A 83 8.15 -12.73 -11.05
C THR A 83 8.71 -13.64 -9.96
N ALA A 84 8.89 -13.12 -8.73
CA ALA A 84 9.36 -13.93 -7.60
C ALA A 84 8.39 -15.06 -7.22
N LEU A 85 7.09 -14.87 -7.43
CA LEU A 85 6.10 -15.95 -7.23
C LEU A 85 6.20 -17.01 -8.34
N LEU A 86 6.37 -16.60 -9.60
CA LEU A 86 6.43 -17.52 -10.73
C LEU A 86 7.72 -18.35 -10.77
N ASP A 87 8.86 -17.75 -10.37
CA ASP A 87 10.15 -18.43 -10.36
C ASP A 87 10.41 -19.24 -9.06
N GLY A 88 9.48 -19.16 -8.09
CA GLY A 88 9.56 -19.88 -6.82
C GLY A 88 10.52 -19.26 -5.80
N SER A 89 11.04 -18.05 -6.04
CA SER A 89 11.84 -17.31 -5.05
C SER A 89 11.00 -16.83 -3.86
N ALA A 90 9.68 -16.68 -4.05
CA ALA A 90 8.72 -16.34 -3.01
C ALA A 90 7.45 -17.20 -3.08
N ASP A 91 6.80 -17.40 -1.93
CA ASP A 91 5.57 -18.20 -1.82
C ASP A 91 4.32 -17.31 -1.83
N ILE A 92 4.40 -16.13 -1.22
CA ILE A 92 3.30 -15.15 -1.17
C ILE A 92 3.82 -13.73 -1.39
N ALA A 93 2.96 -12.84 -1.87
CA ALA A 93 3.24 -11.40 -1.96
C ALA A 93 2.27 -10.61 -1.09
N VAL A 94 2.77 -9.59 -0.39
CA VAL A 94 1.94 -8.69 0.44
C VAL A 94 1.80 -7.34 -0.23
N HIS A 95 0.55 -6.89 -0.38
CA HIS A 95 0.21 -5.64 -1.05
C HIS A 95 -0.73 -4.76 -0.23
N SER A 96 -0.67 -3.45 -0.51
CA SER A 96 -1.81 -2.59 -0.27
C SER A 96 -2.90 -2.91 -1.28
N MET A 97 -4.11 -3.25 -0.83
CA MET A 97 -5.20 -3.70 -1.71
C MET A 97 -5.54 -2.72 -2.85
N LYS A 98 -5.40 -1.42 -2.64
CA LYS A 98 -5.63 -0.39 -3.67
C LYS A 98 -4.66 -0.48 -4.87
N ASP A 99 -3.53 -1.16 -4.69
CA ASP A 99 -2.48 -1.31 -5.70
C ASP A 99 -2.58 -2.68 -6.40
N VAL A 100 -3.50 -3.55 -5.98
CA VAL A 100 -3.77 -4.84 -6.62
C VAL A 100 -4.66 -4.62 -7.85
N PRO A 101 -4.30 -5.18 -9.03
CA PRO A 101 -5.12 -5.07 -10.23
C PRO A 101 -6.52 -5.67 -10.05
N MET A 102 -7.52 -5.09 -10.71
CA MET A 102 -8.90 -5.63 -10.73
C MET A 102 -8.97 -7.04 -11.34
N THR A 103 -8.15 -7.30 -12.35
CA THR A 103 -8.04 -8.61 -13.01
C THR A 103 -6.64 -9.14 -12.74
N LEU A 104 -6.56 -10.28 -12.07
CA LEU A 104 -5.32 -11.02 -11.86
C LEU A 104 -5.05 -11.92 -13.06
N ALA A 105 -3.78 -12.15 -13.35
CA ALA A 105 -3.38 -13.18 -14.29
C ALA A 105 -3.78 -14.56 -13.73
N PRO A 106 -4.10 -15.56 -14.58
CA PRO A 106 -4.63 -16.85 -14.13
C PRO A 106 -3.68 -17.62 -13.20
N GLU A 107 -2.38 -17.31 -13.22
CA GLU A 107 -1.36 -17.87 -12.35
C GLU A 107 -1.47 -17.37 -10.90
N PHE A 108 -2.18 -16.27 -10.66
CA PHE A 108 -2.25 -15.61 -9.36
C PHE A 108 -3.66 -15.62 -8.79
N ALA A 109 -3.73 -15.73 -7.47
CA ALA A 109 -4.98 -15.62 -6.71
C ALA A 109 -4.80 -14.68 -5.52
N LEU A 110 -5.83 -13.88 -5.24
CA LEU A 110 -5.93 -13.15 -3.98
C LEU A 110 -6.46 -14.12 -2.90
N VAL A 111 -5.54 -14.70 -2.14
CA VAL A 111 -5.88 -15.78 -1.19
C VAL A 111 -6.32 -15.28 0.19
N ALA A 112 -6.00 -14.02 0.54
CA ALA A 112 -6.33 -13.45 1.84
C ALA A 112 -6.52 -11.93 1.78
N ILE A 113 -7.43 -11.42 2.62
CA ILE A 113 -7.60 -10.00 2.89
C ILE A 113 -7.60 -9.82 4.40
N GLY A 114 -6.61 -9.07 4.92
CA GLY A 114 -6.52 -8.78 6.34
C GLY A 114 -7.59 -7.79 6.83
N PRO A 115 -7.71 -7.61 8.16
CA PRO A 115 -8.59 -6.59 8.74
C PRO A 115 -8.33 -5.20 8.15
N ARG A 116 -9.41 -4.45 7.92
CA ARG A 116 -9.33 -3.14 7.29
C ARG A 116 -8.91 -2.08 8.31
N GLU A 117 -7.83 -1.37 8.00
CA GLU A 117 -7.40 -0.16 8.71
C GLU A 117 -8.22 1.08 8.28
N LEU A 118 -8.04 2.23 8.94
CA LEU A 118 -8.66 3.52 8.62
C LEU A 118 -8.73 3.80 7.09
N PRO A 119 -9.93 3.77 6.49
CA PRO A 119 -10.10 3.86 5.04
C PRO A 119 -10.14 5.30 4.50
N TYR A 120 -9.83 6.28 5.34
CA TYR A 120 -9.95 7.70 5.04
C TYR A 120 -8.69 8.28 4.40
N ASP A 121 -8.87 9.36 3.66
CA ASP A 121 -7.78 10.25 3.28
C ASP A 121 -7.43 11.16 4.46
N ALA A 122 -6.14 11.45 4.65
CA ALA A 122 -5.65 12.34 5.69
C ALA A 122 -5.15 13.65 5.05
N PHE A 123 -5.53 14.77 5.66
CA PHE A 123 -4.95 16.08 5.42
C PHE A 123 -3.69 16.20 6.27
N VAL A 124 -2.55 16.52 5.65
CA VAL A 124 -1.25 16.61 6.33
C VAL A 124 -0.65 17.96 5.99
N SER A 125 -0.37 18.78 7.01
CA SER A 125 0.22 20.10 6.84
C SER A 125 1.09 20.44 8.06
N ASN A 126 2.18 21.16 7.82
CA ASN A 126 3.04 21.66 8.89
C ASN A 126 2.52 22.96 9.52
N ARG A 127 1.52 23.62 8.89
CA ARG A 127 1.13 25.00 9.21
C ARG A 127 -0.36 25.18 9.52
N PHE A 128 -1.20 24.32 8.98
CA PHE A 128 -2.65 24.46 9.03
C PHE A 128 -3.26 23.22 9.68
N ALA A 129 -4.29 23.38 10.50
CA ALA A 129 -4.93 22.26 11.20
C ALA A 129 -5.90 21.49 10.30
N HIS A 130 -6.53 22.18 9.34
CA HIS A 130 -7.46 21.56 8.41
C HIS A 130 -7.55 22.31 7.08
N ILE A 131 -8.10 21.64 6.06
CA ILE A 131 -8.17 22.16 4.69
C ILE A 131 -8.87 23.53 4.57
N GLY A 132 -9.82 23.84 5.45
CA GLY A 132 -10.56 25.11 5.45
C GLY A 132 -9.74 26.32 5.88
N GLU A 133 -8.55 26.12 6.44
CA GLU A 133 -7.63 27.22 6.81
C GLU A 133 -6.67 27.60 5.67
N LEU A 134 -6.62 26.82 4.58
CA LEU A 134 -5.72 27.12 3.49
C LEU A 134 -6.15 28.41 2.78
N PRO A 135 -5.23 29.37 2.56
CA PRO A 135 -5.53 30.57 1.80
C PRO A 135 -5.75 30.22 0.31
N PRO A 136 -6.48 31.08 -0.43
CA PRO A 136 -6.55 30.97 -1.89
C PRO A 136 -5.16 30.86 -2.53
N GLY A 137 -5.01 29.95 -3.49
CA GLY A 137 -3.76 29.65 -4.17
C GLY A 137 -2.81 28.71 -3.42
N ALA A 138 -3.14 28.27 -2.20
CA ALA A 138 -2.29 27.34 -1.44
C ALA A 138 -2.00 26.04 -2.22
N ALA A 139 -0.76 25.57 -2.15
CA ALA A 139 -0.27 24.43 -2.89
C ALA A 139 -0.63 23.11 -2.19
N VAL A 140 -1.45 22.28 -2.85
CA VAL A 140 -1.87 20.97 -2.31
C VAL A 140 -1.33 19.81 -3.16
N GLY A 141 -0.53 18.95 -2.53
CA GLY A 141 0.16 17.85 -3.20
C GLY A 141 -0.64 16.53 -3.24
N THR A 142 -0.98 16.06 -4.43
CA THR A 142 -1.48 14.68 -4.67
C THR A 142 -1.33 14.25 -6.13
N SER A 143 -0.81 13.03 -6.38
CA SER A 143 -0.86 12.41 -7.72
C SER A 143 -2.09 11.52 -7.95
N SER A 144 -3.01 11.43 -6.99
CA SER A 144 -4.27 10.67 -7.16
C SER A 144 -5.28 11.52 -7.90
N LEU A 145 -5.72 11.07 -9.09
CA LEU A 145 -6.79 11.72 -9.85
C LEU A 145 -8.09 11.79 -9.05
N ARG A 146 -8.42 10.73 -8.29
CA ARG A 146 -9.58 10.70 -7.38
C ARG A 146 -9.55 11.86 -6.39
N ARG A 147 -8.43 12.03 -5.67
CA ARG A 147 -8.28 13.10 -4.68
C ARG A 147 -8.27 14.48 -5.34
N ALA A 148 -7.54 14.63 -6.44
CA ALA A 148 -7.44 15.90 -7.14
C ALA A 148 -8.79 16.38 -7.69
N ALA A 149 -9.61 15.48 -8.24
CA ALA A 149 -10.95 15.81 -8.70
C ALA A 149 -11.85 16.30 -7.56
N GLN A 150 -11.85 15.60 -6.43
CA GLN A 150 -12.64 15.99 -5.25
C GLN A 150 -12.17 17.34 -4.66
N LEU A 151 -10.86 17.55 -4.56
CA LEU A 151 -10.29 18.81 -4.07
C LEU A 151 -10.70 19.98 -4.97
N ARG A 152 -10.57 19.86 -6.30
CA ARG A 152 -10.93 20.94 -7.22
C ARG A 152 -12.42 21.25 -7.25
N ALA A 153 -13.26 20.24 -7.00
CA ALA A 153 -14.70 20.45 -6.92
C ALA A 153 -15.12 21.17 -5.63
N LEU A 154 -14.50 20.84 -4.50
CA LEU A 154 -14.87 21.39 -3.17
C LEU A 154 -14.09 22.66 -2.80
N HIS A 155 -12.89 22.82 -3.32
CA HIS A 155 -11.97 23.92 -3.01
C HIS A 155 -11.31 24.43 -4.32
N PRO A 156 -12.09 25.10 -5.20
CA PRO A 156 -11.63 25.49 -6.53
C PRO A 156 -10.45 26.47 -6.52
N ASP A 157 -10.25 27.21 -5.42
CA ASP A 157 -9.18 28.21 -5.28
C ASP A 157 -7.82 27.60 -4.91
N LEU A 158 -7.73 26.29 -4.65
CA LEU A 158 -6.47 25.63 -4.26
C LEU A 158 -5.63 25.21 -5.47
N ALA A 159 -4.31 25.41 -5.38
CA ALA A 159 -3.35 25.00 -6.40
C ALA A 159 -2.99 23.51 -6.25
N VAL A 160 -3.83 22.62 -6.80
CA VAL A 160 -3.62 21.16 -6.72
C VAL A 160 -2.59 20.69 -7.74
N SER A 161 -1.45 20.18 -7.26
CA SER A 161 -0.33 19.72 -8.09
C SER A 161 0.15 18.30 -7.73
N SER A 162 0.86 17.67 -8.66
CA SER A 162 1.28 16.26 -8.53
C SER A 162 2.36 16.08 -7.45
N LEU A 163 2.23 15.05 -6.62
CA LEU A 163 3.19 14.67 -5.58
C LEU A 163 3.55 13.18 -5.65
N ARG A 164 4.80 12.89 -6.02
CA ARG A 164 5.35 11.53 -6.19
C ARG A 164 6.38 11.16 -5.12
N GLY A 165 6.61 9.85 -5.03
CA GLY A 165 7.48 9.20 -4.07
C GLY A 165 6.69 8.29 -3.11
N ASN A 166 7.43 7.47 -2.36
CA ASN A 166 6.90 6.78 -1.19
C ASN A 166 6.49 7.78 -0.09
N LEU A 167 5.86 7.29 0.98
CA LEU A 167 5.34 8.14 2.06
C LEU A 167 6.42 9.06 2.64
N ASP A 168 7.61 8.53 2.92
CA ASP A 168 8.72 9.30 3.49
C ASP A 168 9.20 10.42 2.56
N THR A 169 9.28 10.16 1.26
CA THR A 169 9.65 11.18 0.27
C THR A 169 8.61 12.27 0.17
N ARG A 170 7.32 11.93 0.27
CA ARG A 170 6.23 12.92 0.24
C ARG A 170 6.25 13.82 1.47
N LEU A 171 6.44 13.23 2.64
CA LEU A 171 6.60 13.97 3.89
C LEU A 171 7.81 14.91 3.84
N ARG A 172 8.97 14.45 3.39
CA ARG A 172 10.13 15.32 3.21
C ARG A 172 9.88 16.51 2.27
N LYS A 173 9.11 16.32 1.19
CA LYS A 173 8.74 17.42 0.28
C LYS A 173 7.81 18.43 0.93
N LEU A 174 6.87 17.97 1.75
CA LEU A 174 6.05 18.85 2.60
C LEU A 174 6.92 19.61 3.60
N ASP A 175 7.82 18.92 4.31
CA ASP A 175 8.72 19.52 5.30
C ASP A 175 9.69 20.54 4.69
N ALA A 176 10.09 20.32 3.43
CA ALA A 176 10.88 21.26 2.65
C ALA A 176 10.07 22.46 2.09
N GLY A 177 8.79 22.59 2.43
CA GLY A 177 7.94 23.71 2.01
C GLY A 177 7.54 23.70 0.53
N GLN A 178 7.66 22.56 -0.17
CA GLN A 178 7.23 22.47 -1.57
C GLN A 178 5.70 22.47 -1.74
N TYR A 179 4.98 22.23 -0.65
CA TYR A 179 3.51 22.21 -0.57
C TYR A 179 3.08 22.82 0.76
N ASP A 180 1.93 23.49 0.79
CA ASP A 180 1.29 23.94 2.03
C ASP A 180 0.58 22.78 2.74
N ALA A 181 0.06 21.83 1.97
CA ALA A 181 -0.52 20.59 2.47
C ALA A 181 -0.36 19.45 1.46
N ILE A 182 -0.45 18.21 1.94
CA ILE A 182 -0.51 17.02 1.09
C ILE A 182 -1.63 16.10 1.54
N ILE A 183 -2.17 15.32 0.61
CA ILE A 183 -3.21 14.33 0.95
C ILE A 183 -2.63 12.92 0.90
N LEU A 184 -2.67 12.23 2.04
CA LEU A 184 -2.18 10.86 2.22
C LEU A 184 -3.32 9.90 2.61
N ALA A 185 -3.02 8.60 2.72
CA ALA A 185 -3.98 7.63 3.28
C ALA A 185 -3.73 7.52 4.79
N ALA A 186 -4.77 7.67 5.61
CA ALA A 186 -4.65 7.63 7.07
C ALA A 186 -4.03 6.31 7.57
N ALA A 187 -4.41 5.18 6.95
CA ALA A 187 -3.82 3.88 7.24
C ALA A 187 -2.30 3.84 7.06
N GLY A 188 -1.75 4.55 6.07
CA GLY A 188 -0.31 4.57 5.83
C GLY A 188 0.45 5.32 6.94
N LEU A 189 -0.14 6.41 7.44
CA LEU A 189 0.41 7.19 8.54
C LEU A 189 0.32 6.42 9.86
N THR A 190 -0.84 5.86 10.17
CA THR A 190 -1.11 5.08 11.39
C THR A 190 -0.11 3.94 11.54
N ARG A 191 0.07 3.14 10.48
CA ARG A 191 1.00 2.00 10.45
C ARG A 191 2.45 2.40 10.73
N LEU A 192 2.85 3.62 10.34
CA LEU A 192 4.21 4.12 10.55
C LEU A 192 4.37 4.94 11.83
N GLY A 193 3.35 4.99 12.69
CA GLY A 193 3.37 5.79 13.92
C GLY A 193 3.33 7.30 13.66
N LEU A 194 2.73 7.72 12.55
CA LEU A 194 2.65 9.11 12.09
C LEU A 194 1.21 9.65 12.12
N GLY A 195 0.35 9.11 13.00
CA GLY A 195 -1.07 9.49 13.07
C GLY A 195 -1.31 10.95 13.47
N GLU A 196 -0.34 11.59 14.14
CA GLU A 196 -0.41 12.97 14.62
C GLU A 196 0.10 14.02 13.60
N ARG A 197 0.42 13.59 12.37
CA ARG A 197 0.95 14.45 11.29
C ARG A 197 -0.14 15.16 10.49
#